data_AF-A0A2N3XRK4-F1
#
_entry.id   AF-A0A2N3XRK4-F1
#
_cell.length_a   1.000
_cell.length_b   1.000
_cell.length_c   1.000
_cell.angle_alpha   90.00
_cell.angle_beta   90.00
_cell.angle_gamma   90.00
#
_symmetry.space_group_name_H-M   'P 1'
#
loop_
_entity.id
_entity.type
_entity.pdbx_description
1 polymer ?
#
loop_
_entity_poly.entity_id
_entity_poly.type
_entity_poly.pdbx_seq_one_letter_code
_entity_poly.pdbx_strand_id
1 'polypeptide(L)'
;MTFTVMYHPDELPAEITTVAELDDLLDRVTADAIEEDVPTYAEIVTADRLRILQIGLGQRDYSSLIYCNKPADILEASKGTLPMPDDAGFDYGGTWTDAPINSAIPITTARQAARDFLSSDGHRPANLEWHEPQYGRPEPGIPGSVT
;
A
#
# COMPACT_ATOMS: atom_id res chain seq x y z
N MET A 1 -3.09 21.19 1.44
CA MET A 1 -2.23 20.46 2.40
C MET A 1 -1.09 19.85 1.60
N THR A 2 0.11 19.77 2.16
CA THR A 2 1.26 19.14 1.47
C THR A 2 1.47 17.73 2.02
N PHE A 3 1.72 16.80 1.12
CA PHE A 3 2.08 15.43 1.43
C PHE A 3 3.48 15.15 0.92
N THR A 4 4.17 14.24 1.57
CA THR A 4 5.49 13.77 1.16
C THR A 4 5.37 12.33 0.70
N VAL A 5 5.89 12.02 -0.48
CA VAL A 5 5.90 10.65 -1.03
C VAL A 5 7.34 10.15 -1.11
N MET A 6 7.59 8.96 -0.58
CA MET A 6 8.89 8.28 -0.56
C MET A 6 8.73 6.90 -1.16
N TYR A 7 9.59 6.48 -2.08
CA TYR A 7 9.45 5.17 -2.74
C TYR A 7 10.77 4.52 -3.13
N HIS A 8 11.84 5.30 -3.35
CA HIS A 8 13.17 4.79 -3.66
C HIS A 8 14.21 5.37 -2.68
N PRO A 9 15.13 4.56 -2.12
CA PRO A 9 16.09 5.02 -1.11
C PRO A 9 17.08 6.08 -1.63
N ASP A 10 17.38 6.06 -2.93
CA ASP A 10 18.30 7.01 -3.57
C ASP A 10 17.60 8.27 -4.11
N GLU A 11 16.27 8.32 -4.05
CA GLU A 11 15.50 9.51 -4.44
C GLU A 11 15.17 10.41 -3.24
N LEU A 12 15.15 11.72 -3.49
CA LEU A 12 14.64 12.66 -2.51
C LEU A 12 13.11 12.51 -2.41
N PRO A 13 12.52 12.66 -1.21
CA PRO A 13 11.08 12.66 -1.05
C PRO A 13 10.41 13.71 -1.93
N ALA A 14 9.34 13.32 -2.62
CA ALA A 14 8.57 14.21 -3.48
C ALA A 14 7.47 14.92 -2.67
N GLU A 15 7.33 16.24 -2.85
CA GLU A 15 6.23 17.00 -2.27
C GLU A 15 5.05 17.04 -3.24
N ILE A 16 3.86 16.69 -2.73
CA ILE A 16 2.62 16.58 -3.49
C ILE A 16 1.54 17.42 -2.84
N THR A 17 0.84 18.22 -3.63
CA THR A 17 -0.23 19.10 -3.15
C THR A 17 -1.56 18.88 -3.87
N THR A 18 -1.53 18.20 -5.02
CA THR A 18 -2.70 17.93 -5.85
C THR A 18 -2.83 16.45 -6.21
N VAL A 19 -4.06 16.04 -6.55
CA VAL A 19 -4.34 14.68 -7.03
C VAL A 19 -3.62 14.38 -8.34
N ALA A 20 -3.50 15.36 -9.23
CA ALA A 20 -2.80 15.18 -10.50
C ALA A 20 -1.30 14.89 -10.30
N GLU A 21 -0.63 15.65 -9.44
CA GLU A 21 0.77 15.39 -9.06
C GLU A 21 0.94 14.00 -8.43
N LEU A 22 -0.02 13.58 -7.60
CA LEU A 22 -0.01 12.25 -7.01
C LEU A 22 -0.12 11.17 -8.10
N ASP A 23 -1.07 11.28 -9.00
CA ASP A 23 -1.28 10.30 -10.08
C ASP A 23 -0.05 10.21 -10.98
N ASP A 24 0.51 11.36 -11.41
CA ASP A 24 1.71 11.42 -12.24
C ASP A 24 2.90 10.76 -11.54
N LEU A 25 3.08 11.01 -10.24
CA LEU A 25 4.15 10.38 -9.46
C LEU A 25 3.94 8.87 -9.35
N LEU A 26 2.74 8.42 -8.97
CA LEU A 26 2.46 6.99 -8.82
C LEU A 26 2.59 6.24 -10.16
N ASP A 27 2.31 6.90 -11.29
CA ASP A 27 2.57 6.36 -12.63
C ASP A 27 4.06 6.21 -12.91
N ARG A 28 4.88 7.20 -12.54
CA ARG A 28 6.35 7.08 -12.60
C ARG A 28 6.85 5.92 -11.75
N VAL A 29 6.45 5.84 -10.47
CA VAL A 29 6.85 4.73 -9.59
C VAL A 29 6.43 3.38 -10.15
N THR A 30 5.24 3.29 -10.74
CA THR A 30 4.77 2.05 -11.37
C THR A 30 5.63 1.66 -12.57
N ALA A 31 6.03 2.64 -13.40
CA ALA A 31 6.90 2.40 -14.54
C ALA A 31 8.30 1.94 -14.10
N ASP A 32 8.88 2.62 -13.11
CA ASP A 32 10.20 2.28 -12.55
C ASP A 32 10.19 0.85 -11.96
N ALA A 33 9.19 0.53 -11.14
CA ALA A 33 9.03 -0.79 -10.54
C ALA A 33 8.87 -1.93 -11.58
N ILE A 34 8.22 -1.65 -12.72
CA ILE A 34 8.09 -2.60 -13.83
C ILE A 34 9.40 -2.74 -14.59
N GLU A 35 10.12 -1.64 -14.84
CA GLU A 35 11.41 -1.66 -15.54
C GLU A 35 12.47 -2.42 -14.76
N GLU A 36 12.48 -2.25 -13.44
CA GLU A 36 13.44 -2.89 -12.53
C GLU A 36 13.06 -4.34 -12.15
N ASP A 37 11.83 -4.77 -12.46
CA ASP A 37 11.24 -6.03 -11.98
C ASP A 37 11.23 -6.13 -10.44
N VAL A 38 10.99 -4.98 -9.78
CA VAL A 38 10.94 -4.85 -8.32
C VAL A 38 9.68 -4.07 -7.95
N PRO A 39 8.57 -4.76 -7.63
CA PRO A 39 7.37 -4.11 -7.11
C PRO A 39 7.68 -3.30 -5.86
N THR A 40 7.07 -2.13 -5.68
CA THR A 40 7.49 -1.14 -4.66
C THR A 40 6.33 -0.65 -3.80
N TYR A 41 6.56 -0.47 -2.51
CA TYR A 41 5.70 0.32 -1.63
C TYR A 41 6.11 1.79 -1.68
N ALA A 42 5.26 2.63 -2.27
CA ALA A 42 5.36 4.08 -2.10
C ALA A 42 4.65 4.50 -0.81
N GLU A 43 5.33 5.27 0.04
CA GLU A 43 4.82 5.79 1.30
C GLU A 43 4.39 7.26 1.14
N ILE A 44 3.09 7.52 1.33
CA ILE A 44 2.47 8.85 1.29
C ILE A 44 2.24 9.32 2.73
N VAL A 45 2.85 10.44 3.11
CA VAL A 45 2.90 10.93 4.49
C VAL A 45 2.31 12.32 4.61
N THR A 46 1.46 12.55 5.60
CA THR A 46 0.98 13.91 5.93
C THR A 46 2.11 14.79 6.45
N ALA A 47 2.02 16.12 6.29
CA ALA A 47 3.05 17.06 6.77
C ALA A 47 3.40 16.92 8.27
N ASP A 48 2.42 16.53 9.11
CA ASP A 48 2.62 16.27 10.55
C ASP A 48 3.24 14.89 10.85
N ARG A 49 3.40 14.04 9.82
CA ARG A 49 3.92 12.67 9.87
C ARG A 49 3.15 11.71 10.78
N LEU A 50 1.90 12.07 11.08
CA LEU A 50 1.02 11.28 11.95
C LEU A 50 0.25 10.23 11.17
N ARG A 51 -0.04 10.49 9.89
CA ARG A 51 -0.84 9.63 9.03
C ARG A 51 -0.03 9.24 7.80
N ILE A 52 -0.03 7.95 7.52
CA ILE A 52 0.77 7.35 6.48
C ILE A 52 -0.12 6.39 5.70
N LEU A 53 -0.01 6.43 4.37
CA LEU A 53 -0.58 5.43 3.49
C LEU A 53 0.53 4.86 2.61
N GLN A 54 0.80 3.58 2.74
CA GLN A 54 1.66 2.84 1.84
C GLN A 54 0.81 2.22 0.74
N ILE A 55 1.27 2.32 -0.51
CA ILE A 55 0.62 1.74 -1.68
C ILE A 55 1.61 0.89 -2.46
N GLY A 56 1.24 -0.38 -2.68
CA GLY A 56 2.02 -1.32 -3.49
C GLY A 56 1.82 -1.08 -4.98
N LEU A 57 2.91 -0.96 -5.73
CA LEU A 57 2.94 -0.62 -7.15
C LEU A 57 3.85 -1.60 -7.92
N GLY A 58 3.70 -1.67 -9.24
CA GLY A 58 4.52 -2.52 -10.12
C GLY A 58 4.06 -3.97 -10.26
N GLN A 59 3.21 -4.46 -9.36
CA GLN A 59 2.53 -5.75 -9.54
C GLN A 59 1.48 -5.68 -10.65
N ARG A 60 1.40 -6.73 -11.49
CA ARG A 60 0.50 -6.77 -12.65
C ARG A 60 -0.98 -6.90 -12.28
N ASP A 61 -1.27 -7.76 -11.31
CA ASP A 61 -2.64 -8.25 -11.08
C ASP A 61 -3.25 -7.75 -9.77
N TYR A 62 -2.46 -7.19 -8.86
CA TYR A 62 -2.94 -6.73 -7.56
C TYR A 62 -2.12 -5.56 -7.00
N SER A 63 -2.65 -4.94 -5.96
CA SER A 63 -2.01 -3.96 -5.10
C SER A 63 -2.34 -4.32 -3.65
N SER A 64 -1.61 -3.73 -2.70
CA SER A 64 -1.92 -3.74 -1.27
C SER A 64 -1.82 -2.31 -0.73
N LEU A 65 -2.62 -1.98 0.28
CA LEU A 65 -2.49 -0.73 1.04
C LEU A 65 -2.20 -1.04 2.50
N ILE A 66 -1.38 -0.20 3.13
CA ILE A 66 -1.21 -0.16 4.58
C ILE A 66 -1.42 1.27 5.05
N TYR A 67 -2.34 1.47 5.99
CA TYR A 67 -2.62 2.74 6.64
C TYR A 67 -2.11 2.72 8.07
N CYS A 68 -1.35 3.75 8.44
CA CYS A 68 -0.85 3.96 9.79
C CYS A 68 -1.35 5.29 10.34
N ASN A 69 -1.82 5.29 11.59
CA ASN A 69 -2.14 6.50 12.35
C ASN A 69 -1.43 6.47 13.70
N LYS A 70 -0.28 7.14 13.79
CA LYS A 70 0.63 7.07 14.95
C LYS A 70 0.01 7.54 16.28
N PRO A 71 -0.74 8.65 16.35
CA PRO A 71 -1.42 9.06 17.58
C PRO A 71 -2.34 8.00 18.18
N ALA A 72 -2.91 7.14 17.33
CA ALA A 72 -3.87 6.11 17.73
C ALA A 72 -3.28 4.70 17.72
N ASP A 73 -2.01 4.55 17.33
CA ASP A 73 -1.32 3.28 17.09
C ASP A 73 -2.12 2.32 16.20
N ILE A 74 -2.84 2.87 15.21
CA ILE A 74 -3.61 2.08 14.26
C ILE A 74 -2.70 1.68 13.12
N LEU A 75 -2.66 0.39 12.82
CA LEU A 75 -2.04 -0.21 11.66
C LEU A 75 -3.06 -1.12 10.99
N GLU A 76 -3.46 -0.79 9.76
CA GLU A 76 -4.49 -1.52 9.04
C GLU A 76 -4.09 -1.74 7.59
N ALA A 77 -4.41 -2.91 7.05
CA ALA A 77 -4.23 -3.21 5.64
C ALA A 77 -5.57 -3.17 4.89
N SER A 78 -5.50 -2.95 3.57
CA SER A 78 -6.66 -3.14 2.70
C SER A 78 -7.18 -4.56 2.86
N LYS A 79 -8.49 -4.76 3.00
CA LYS A 79 -9.07 -6.09 2.95
C LYS A 79 -9.29 -6.50 1.50
N GLY A 80 -8.61 -7.57 1.13
CA GLY A 80 -8.47 -8.06 -0.24
C GLY A 80 -9.78 -8.54 -0.85
N THR A 81 -9.90 -8.29 -2.14
CA THR A 81 -11.00 -8.76 -3.00
C THR A 81 -10.49 -9.62 -4.16
N LEU A 82 -9.18 -9.79 -4.27
CA LEU A 82 -8.50 -10.60 -5.26
C LEU A 82 -7.78 -11.79 -4.62
N PRO A 83 -7.54 -12.87 -5.38
CA PRO A 83 -6.60 -13.91 -4.97
C PRO A 83 -5.22 -13.31 -4.70
N MET A 84 -4.56 -13.77 -3.64
CA MET A 84 -3.23 -13.34 -3.26
C MET A 84 -2.19 -14.34 -3.77
N PRO A 85 -1.17 -13.92 -4.53
CA PRO A 85 -0.05 -14.78 -4.90
C PRO A 85 0.72 -15.32 -3.70
N ASP A 86 1.36 -16.48 -3.85
CA ASP A 86 2.13 -17.14 -2.78
C ASP A 86 3.38 -16.32 -2.37
N ASP A 87 3.92 -15.53 -3.28
CA ASP A 87 5.08 -14.66 -3.15
C ASP A 87 4.70 -13.17 -3.12
N ALA A 88 3.47 -12.87 -2.70
CA ALA A 88 2.97 -11.51 -2.69
C ALA A 88 3.77 -10.59 -1.76
N GLY A 89 4.44 -9.61 -2.33
CA GLY A 89 5.23 -8.62 -1.60
C GLY A 89 5.65 -7.45 -2.45
N PHE A 90 6.29 -6.49 -1.80
CA PHE A 90 6.81 -5.26 -2.39
C PHE A 90 8.11 -4.86 -1.67
N ASP A 91 9.04 -4.28 -2.41
CA ASP A 91 10.18 -3.58 -1.87
C ASP A 91 9.74 -2.33 -1.12
N TYR A 92 10.21 -2.18 0.11
CA TYR A 92 10.00 -1.00 0.93
C TYR A 92 11.35 -0.40 1.30
N GLY A 93 11.79 0.58 0.50
CA GLY A 93 13.04 1.30 0.73
C GLY A 93 14.29 0.42 0.64
N GLY A 94 14.32 -0.53 -0.30
CA GLY A 94 15.41 -1.49 -0.49
C GLY A 94 15.31 -2.75 0.38
N THR A 95 14.19 -2.93 1.09
CA THR A 95 13.90 -4.15 1.86
C THR A 95 12.62 -4.80 1.36
N TRP A 96 12.75 -6.03 0.84
CA TRP A 96 11.58 -6.84 0.50
C TRP A 96 10.67 -7.05 1.71
N THR A 97 9.39 -6.73 1.55
CA THR A 97 8.37 -6.84 2.58
C THR A 97 7.18 -7.64 2.03
N ASP A 98 6.85 -8.73 2.70
CA ASP A 98 5.66 -9.53 2.36
C ASP A 98 4.40 -8.68 2.52
N ALA A 99 3.49 -8.79 1.56
CA ALA A 99 2.19 -8.13 1.66
C ALA A 99 1.37 -8.80 2.79
N PRO A 100 0.52 -8.04 3.51
CA PRO A 100 -0.35 -8.63 4.53
C PRO A 100 -1.28 -9.69 3.93
N ILE A 101 -1.52 -10.79 4.64
CA ILE A 101 -2.41 -11.87 4.20
C ILE A 101 -3.80 -11.30 3.90
N ASN A 102 -4.39 -11.75 2.79
CA ASN A 102 -5.71 -11.29 2.31
C ASN A 102 -5.76 -9.77 2.07
N SER A 103 -4.66 -9.13 1.64
CA SER A 103 -4.66 -7.69 1.34
C SER A 103 -4.86 -7.32 -0.13
N ALA A 104 -4.80 -8.29 -1.04
CA ALA A 104 -4.78 -8.08 -2.48
C ALA A 104 -6.07 -7.41 -3.00
N ILE A 105 -5.94 -6.20 -3.54
CA ILE A 105 -7.02 -5.42 -4.17
C ILE A 105 -6.63 -4.99 -5.60
N PRO A 106 -7.59 -4.60 -6.46
CA PRO A 106 -7.26 -4.03 -7.75
C PRO A 106 -6.44 -2.74 -7.63
N ILE A 107 -5.46 -2.54 -8.51
CA ILE A 107 -4.65 -1.32 -8.54
C ILE A 107 -5.52 -0.06 -8.69
N THR A 108 -6.61 -0.12 -9.45
CA THR A 108 -7.55 1.01 -9.60
C THR A 108 -8.21 1.39 -8.27
N THR A 109 -8.53 0.41 -7.42
CA THR A 109 -9.04 0.62 -6.06
C THR A 109 -7.99 1.26 -5.17
N ALA A 110 -6.74 0.78 -5.25
CA ALA A 110 -5.63 1.33 -4.48
C ALA A 110 -5.33 2.79 -4.87
N ARG A 111 -5.29 3.09 -6.17
CA ARG A 111 -5.14 4.46 -6.70
C ARG A 111 -6.26 5.36 -6.22
N GLN A 112 -7.52 4.91 -6.29
CA GLN A 112 -8.63 5.71 -5.80
C GLN A 112 -8.51 5.98 -4.29
N ALA A 113 -8.12 4.99 -3.49
CA ALA A 113 -7.90 5.17 -2.06
C ALA A 113 -6.77 6.18 -1.77
N ALA A 114 -5.69 6.18 -2.55
CA ALA A 114 -4.62 7.17 -2.42
C ALA A 114 -5.12 8.60 -2.70
N ARG A 115 -5.98 8.78 -3.71
CA ARG A 115 -6.63 10.07 -3.99
C ARG A 115 -7.56 10.51 -2.86
N ASP A 116 -8.31 9.58 -2.29
CA ASP A 116 -9.22 9.83 -1.17
C ASP A 116 -8.44 10.21 0.09
N PHE A 117 -7.30 9.55 0.36
CA PHE A 117 -6.39 9.91 1.44
C PHE A 117 -5.86 11.33 1.28
N LEU A 118 -5.41 11.70 0.07
CA LEU A 118 -4.96 13.07 -0.21
C LEU A 118 -6.08 14.11 0.00
N SER A 119 -7.27 13.82 -0.55
CA SER A 119 -8.43 14.72 -0.55
C SER A 119 -9.09 14.87 0.81
N SER A 120 -8.84 13.92 1.72
CA SER A 120 -9.37 13.91 3.08
C SER A 120 -8.33 14.33 4.12
N ASP A 121 -7.24 15.01 3.74
CA ASP A 121 -6.17 15.40 4.68
C ASP A 121 -5.58 14.21 5.46
N GLY A 122 -5.43 13.07 4.78
CA GLY A 122 -4.81 11.86 5.30
C GLY A 122 -5.72 10.97 6.14
N HIS A 123 -7.04 11.18 6.15
CA HIS A 123 -7.92 10.22 6.82
C HIS A 123 -7.93 8.88 6.08
N ARG A 124 -8.17 7.79 6.84
CA ARG A 124 -8.28 6.45 6.28
C ARG A 124 -9.36 6.42 5.18
N PRO A 125 -9.03 6.01 3.95
CA PRO A 125 -9.99 5.93 2.85
C PRO A 125 -11.20 5.06 3.18
N ALA A 126 -12.41 5.53 2.88
CA ALA A 126 -13.67 4.83 3.20
C ALA A 126 -14.21 3.98 2.04
N ASN A 127 -13.56 4.02 0.88
CA ASN A 127 -13.96 3.32 -0.34
C ASN A 127 -13.59 1.83 -0.35
N LEU A 128 -12.98 1.31 0.71
CA LEU A 128 -12.66 -0.11 0.90
C LEU A 128 -12.79 -0.53 2.37
N GLU A 129 -12.85 -1.84 2.58
CA GLU A 129 -12.74 -2.42 3.91
C GLU A 129 -11.27 -2.55 4.35
N TRP A 130 -11.06 -2.48 5.66
CA TRP A 130 -9.74 -2.56 6.30
C TRP A 130 -9.72 -3.69 7.32
N HIS A 131 -8.54 -4.23 7.59
CA HIS A 131 -8.35 -5.21 8.65
C HIS A 131 -6.98 -5.03 9.31
N GLU A 132 -6.82 -5.60 10.51
CA GLU A 132 -5.50 -5.71 11.14
C GLU A 132 -4.59 -6.59 10.26
N PRO A 133 -3.38 -6.13 9.90
CA PRO A 133 -2.51 -6.88 9.03
C PRO A 133 -2.03 -8.15 9.72
N GLN A 134 -2.02 -9.24 8.97
CA GLN A 134 -1.44 -10.51 9.39
C GLN A 134 -0.33 -10.85 8.42
N TYR A 135 0.79 -11.36 8.92
CA TYR A 135 1.96 -11.73 8.13
C TYR A 135 2.33 -13.18 8.38
N GLY A 136 2.96 -13.82 7.39
CA GLY A 136 3.31 -15.24 7.41
C GLY A 136 2.41 -16.07 6.49
N ARG A 137 2.71 -17.36 6.37
CA ARG A 137 1.92 -18.26 5.54
C ARG A 137 0.55 -18.47 6.20
N PRO A 138 -0.59 -18.38 5.48
CA PRO A 138 -1.84 -18.91 6.03
C PRO A 138 -1.58 -20.38 6.40
N GLU A 139 -1.79 -20.73 7.67
CA GLU A 139 -1.67 -22.14 8.06
C GLU A 139 -2.59 -22.95 7.14
N PRO A 140 -2.09 -24.01 6.47
CA PRO A 140 -2.96 -24.88 5.71
C PRO A 140 -3.98 -25.45 6.70
N GLY A 141 -5.25 -25.05 6.54
CA GLY A 141 -6.34 -25.54 7.36
C GLY A 141 -6.28 -27.06 7.40
N ILE A 142 -6.12 -27.63 8.60
CA ILE A 142 -6.10 -29.08 8.78
C ILE A 142 -7.44 -29.62 8.23
N PRO A 143 -7.44 -30.43 7.15
CA PRO A 143 -8.66 -31.02 6.68
C PRO A 143 -8.99 -32.18 7.61
N GLY A 144 -10.01 -31.98 8.45
CA GLY A 144 -10.65 -33.05 9.21
C GLY A 144 -10.08 -33.23 10.61
N SER A 145 -10.89 -32.85 11.59
CA SER A 145 -11.07 -33.70 12.78
C SER A 145 -12.55 -33.99 12.89
N VAL A 146 -12.97 -35.00 12.12
CA VAL A 146 -14.08 -35.86 12.55
C VAL A 146 -13.42 -36.94 13.38
N THR A 147 -13.53 -36.87 14.70
CA THR A 147 -13.96 -38.00 15.56
C THR A 147 -14.39 -37.44 16.91
#